data_AF-A0A2D7FGY2-F1
#
_entry.id   AF-A0A2D7FGY2-F1
#
_cell.length_a   1.000
_cell.length_b   1.000
_cell.length_c   1.000
_cell.angle_alpha   90.00
_cell.angle_beta   90.00
_cell.angle_gamma   90.00
#
_symmetry.space_group_name_H-M   'P 1'
#
loop_
_entity.id
_entity.type
_entity.pdbx_description
1 polymer ?
#
loop_
_entity_poly.entity_id
_entity_poly.type
_entity_poly.pdbx_seq_one_letter_code
_entity_poly.pdbx_strand_id
1 'polypeptide(L)' 'MGQVTVTLNGRTYRMRCADGEEERLHMLVDHVRDKLTTLADQFGKAGNERLLLMAAILIADELFEHREREDNQAA' A
#
# COMPACT_ATOMS: atom_id res chain seq x y z
N MET A 1 22.19 -7.64 -1.24
CA MET A 1 21.24 -6.76 -0.53
C MET A 1 20.77 -5.67 -1.47
N GLY A 2 19.51 -5.72 -1.91
CA GLY A 2 18.88 -4.73 -2.77
C GLY A 2 18.32 -3.51 -2.01
N GLN A 3 18.09 -2.43 -2.75
CA GLN A 3 17.37 -1.25 -2.27
C GLN A 3 16.45 -0.73 -3.36
N VAL A 4 15.22 -0.41 -2.98
CA VAL A 4 14.25 0.22 -3.87
C VAL A 4 13.97 1.62 -3.37
N THR A 5 14.01 2.60 -4.29
CA THR A 5 13.60 3.97 -4.02
C THR A 5 12.21 4.18 -4.57
N VAL A 6 11.28 4.60 -3.72
CA VAL A 6 9.87 4.76 -4.07
C VAL A 6 9.41 6.17 -3.75
N THR A 7 8.57 6.73 -4.62
CA THR A 7 7.91 8.01 -4.36
C THR A 7 6.42 7.77 -4.20
N LEU A 8 5.88 8.21 -3.05
CA LEU A 8 4.48 8.11 -2.68
C LEU A 8 4.00 9.49 -2.22
N ASN A 9 2.98 10.01 -2.88
CA ASN A 9 2.35 11.29 -2.55
C ASN A 9 3.38 12.44 -2.34
N GLY A 10 4.34 12.56 -3.26
CA GLY A 10 5.39 13.58 -3.21
C GLY A 10 6.51 13.37 -2.19
N ARG A 11 6.53 12.24 -1.46
CA ARG A 11 7.61 11.87 -0.54
C ARG A 11 8.39 10.67 -1.07
N THR A 12 9.71 10.74 -0.99
CA THR A 12 10.62 9.67 -1.41
C THR A 12 11.07 8.84 -0.22
N TYR A 13 10.96 7.52 -0.33
CA TYR A 13 11.34 6.54 0.68
C TYR A 13 12.37 5.58 0.09
N ARG A 14 13.37 5.20 0.87
CA ARG A 14 14.31 4.12 0.51
C ARG A 14 13.99 2.90 1.34
N MET A 15 13.65 1.82 0.67
CA MET A 15 13.27 0.56 1.29
C MET A 15 14.36 -0.47 1.01
N ARG A 16 14.74 -1.21 2.05
CA ARG A 16 15.64 -2.36 1.90
C ARG A 16 14.81 -3.58 1.55
N CYS A 17 15.31 -4.37 0.61
CA CYS A 17 14.71 -5.65 0.24
C CYS A 17 15.77 -6.74 0.18
N ALA A 18 15.31 -7.99 0.29
CA ALA A 18 16.16 -9.14 -0.01
C ALA A 18 16.46 -9.20 -1.51
N ASP A 19 17.53 -9.89 -1.88
CA ASP A 19 17.88 -10.08 -3.28
C ASP A 19 16.79 -10.92 -3.96
N GLY A 20 16.23 -10.40 -5.06
CA GLY A 20 15.10 -11.02 -5.78
C GLY A 20 13.69 -10.58 -5.35
N GLU A 21 13.54 -9.83 -4.25
CA GLU A 21 12.22 -9.31 -3.81
C GLU A 21 11.86 -7.93 -4.39
N GLU A 22 12.71 -7.37 -5.24
CA GLU A 22 12.58 -6.01 -5.78
C GLU A 22 11.28 -5.82 -6.57
N GLU A 23 10.96 -6.76 -7.47
CA GLU A 23 9.74 -6.74 -8.27
C GLU A 23 8.48 -6.84 -7.40
N ARG A 24 8.50 -7.74 -6.41
CA ARG A 24 7.41 -7.88 -5.45
C ARG A 24 7.21 -6.61 -4.63
N LEU A 25 8.29 -5.97 -4.21
CA LEU A 25 8.23 -4.71 -3.48
C LEU A 25 7.66 -3.59 -4.37
N HIS A 26 8.06 -3.52 -5.64
CA HIS A 26 7.49 -2.58 -6.61
C HIS A 26 5.98 -2.77 -6.78
N MET A 27 5.50 -4.00 -6.97
CA MET A 27 4.07 -4.30 -7.07
C MET A 27 3.29 -3.85 -5.82
N LEU A 28 3.82 -4.10 -4.62
CA LEU A 28 3.19 -3.66 -3.37
C LEU A 28 3.13 -2.13 -3.26
N VAL A 29 4.20 -1.45 -3.68
CA VAL A 29 4.27 0.01 -3.68
C VAL A 29 3.29 0.63 -4.66
N ASP A 30 3.13 0.02 -5.84
CA ASP A 30 2.18 0.49 -6.85
C ASP A 30 0.74 0.33 -6.34
N HIS A 31 0.42 -0.79 -5.67
CA HIS A 31 -0.88 -0.96 -5.02
C HIS A 31 -1.15 0.15 -3.97
N VAL A 32 -0.16 0.48 -3.13
CA VAL A 32 -0.28 1.59 -2.17
C VAL A 32 -0.47 2.94 -2.89
N ARG A 33 0.25 3.16 -3.99
CA ARG A 33 0.14 4.39 -4.79
C ARG A 33 -1.27 4.57 -5.34
N ASP A 34 -1.88 3.52 -5.86
CA ASP A 34 -3.23 3.58 -6.43
C ASP A 34 -4.28 3.96 -5.38
N LYS A 35 -4.17 3.40 -4.16
CA LYS A 35 -5.03 3.78 -3.03
C LYS A 35 -4.83 5.24 -2.66
N LEU A 36 -3.59 5.71 -2.59
CA LEU A 36 -3.27 7.10 -2.28
C LEU A 36 -3.81 8.08 -3.33
N THR A 37 -3.63 7.78 -4.62
CA THR A 37 -4.16 8.61 -5.72
C THR A 37 -5.69 8.69 -5.63
N THR A 38 -6.36 7.55 -5.46
CA THR A 38 -7.81 7.48 -5.32
C THR A 38 -8.32 8.30 -4.13
N LEU A 39 -7.63 8.22 -2.98
CA LEU A 39 -7.97 9.00 -1.79
C LEU A 39 -7.69 10.49 -1.97
N ALA A 40 -6.61 10.86 -2.64
CA ALA A 40 -6.28 12.26 -2.93
C ALA A 40 -7.33 12.89 -3.86
N ASP A 41 -7.83 12.14 -4.84
CA ASP A 41 -8.89 12.59 -5.75
C ASP A 41 -10.22 12.79 -5.02
N GLN A 42 -10.55 11.89 -4.08
CA GLN A 42 -11.82 11.95 -3.32
C GLN A 42 -11.82 13.01 -2.21
N PHE A 43 -10.72 13.11 -1.45
CA PHE A 43 -10.65 13.93 -0.23
C PHE A 43 -9.84 15.22 -0.41
N GLY A 44 -9.32 15.48 -1.62
CA GLY A 44 -8.54 16.66 -1.96
C GLY A 44 -7.18 16.69 -1.25
N LYS A 45 -6.67 17.91 -0.99
CA LYS A 45 -5.38 18.14 -0.30
C LYS A 45 -5.44 17.84 1.20
N ALA A 46 -5.96 16.68 1.59
CA ALA A 46 -5.69 16.15 2.92
C ALA A 46 -4.17 15.99 3.10
N GLY A 47 -3.66 16.24 4.30
CA GLY A 47 -2.22 16.11 4.56
C GLY A 47 -1.73 14.69 4.26
N ASN A 48 -0.53 14.57 3.68
CA ASN A 48 0.03 13.30 3.20
C ASN A 48 -0.02 12.16 4.23
N GLU A 49 0.15 12.49 5.51
CA GLU A 49 0.09 11.53 6.61
C GLU A 49 -1.32 10.95 6.82
N ARG A 50 -2.36 11.77 6.72
CA ARG A 50 -3.75 11.31 6.84
C ARG A 50 -4.12 10.42 5.66
N LEU A 51 -3.69 10.76 4.45
CA LEU A 51 -3.91 9.92 3.27
C LEU A 51 -3.20 8.58 3.39
N LEU A 52 -1.96 8.55 3.91
CA LEU A 52 -1.24 7.31 4.20
C LEU A 52 -1.94 6.45 5.25
N LEU A 53 -2.44 7.05 6.34
CA LEU A 53 -3.20 6.34 7.36
C LEU A 53 -4.48 5.73 6.77
N MET A 54 -5.23 6.49 5.98
CA MET A 54 -6.44 5.99 5.31
C MET A 54 -6.14 4.86 4.34
N ALA A 55 -5.09 4.99 3.52
CA ALA A 55 -4.66 3.93 2.60
C ALA A 55 -4.26 2.65 3.37
N ALA A 56 -3.54 2.79 4.48
CA ALA A 56 -3.14 1.65 5.30
C ALA A 56 -4.35 0.92 5.92
N ILE A 57 -5.36 1.67 6.39
CA ILE A 57 -6.59 1.10 6.94
C ILE A 57 -7.37 0.36 5.84
N LEU A 58 -7.53 0.94 4.65
CA LEU A 58 -8.25 0.29 3.54
C LEU A 58 -7.57 -1.00 3.07
N ILE A 59 -6.25 -0.99 2.94
CA ILE A 59 -5.50 -2.19 2.54
C ILE A 59 -5.61 -3.28 3.62
N ALA A 60 -5.61 -2.89 4.90
CA ALA A 60 -5.83 -3.83 5.99
C ALA A 60 -7.25 -4.42 5.91
N ASP A 61 -8.26 -3.59 5.73
CA ASP A 61 -9.67 -4.01 5.59
C ASP A 61 -9.83 -5.03 4.46
N GLU A 62 -9.27 -4.76 3.27
CA GLU A 62 -9.26 -5.69 2.13
C GLU A 62 -8.64 -7.05 2.52
N LEU A 63 -7.50 -7.05 3.21
CA LEU A 63 -6.87 -8.28 3.68
C LEU A 63 -7.75 -9.05 4.69
N PHE A 64 -8.43 -8.35 5.61
CA PHE A 64 -9.31 -8.98 6.58
C PHE A 64 -10.57 -9.54 5.93
N GLU A 65 -11.19 -8.80 5.00
CA GLU A 65 -12.33 -9.30 4.21
C GLU A 65 -11.96 -10.56 3.40
N HIS A 66 -10.75 -10.62 2.86
CA HIS A 66 -10.27 -11.80 2.15
C HIS A 66 -10.07 -13.00 3.10
N ARG A 67 -9.49 -12.79 4.27
CA ARG A 67 -9.31 -13.83 5.30
C ARG A 67 -10.64 -14.36 5.83
N GLU A 68 -11.58 -13.48 6.12
CA GLU A 68 -12.92 -13.88 6.58
C GLU A 68 -13.65 -14.73 5.52
N ARG A 69 -13.49 -14.39 4.23
CA ARG A 69 -14.04 -15.19 3.14
C ARG A 69 -13.40 -16.58 3.03
N GLU A 70 -12.09 -16.68 3.22
CA GLU A 70 -11.38 -17.97 3.23
C GLU A 70 -11.81 -18.83 4.43
N ASP A 71 -11.91 -18.23 5.62
CA ASP A 71 -12.36 -18.90 6.84
C ASP A 71 -13.80 -19.42 6.71
N ASN A 72 -14.69 -18.63 6.09
CA ASN A 72 -16.09 -19.01 5.87
C ASN A 72 -16.29 -20.02 4.72
N GLN A 73 -15.28 -20.24 3.88
CA GLN A 73 -15.27 -21.33 2.88
C GLN A 73 -14.72 -22.64 3.44
N ALA A 74 -13.97 -22.59 4.55
CA ALA A 74 -13.41 -23.75 5.23
C ALA A 74 -14.36 -24.36 6.28
N ALA A 75 -15.46 -23.69 6.60
CA ALA A 75 -16.52 -24.11 7.52
C ALA A 75 -17.74 -24.66 6.77
#